data_AF-A0A930WHD7-F1
#
_entry.id   AF-A0A930WHD7-F1
#
_cell.length_a   1.000
_cell.length_b   1.000
_cell.length_c   1.000
_cell.angle_alpha   90.00
_cell.angle_beta   90.00
_cell.angle_gamma   90.00
#
_symmetry.space_group_name_H-M   'P 1'
#
loop_
_entity.id
_entity.type
_entity.pdbx_description
1 polymer ?
#
loop_
_entity_poly.entity_id
_entity_poly.type
_entity_poly.pdbx_seq_one_letter_code
_entity_poly.pdbx_strand_id
1 'polypeptide(L)'
;TRDEVERGLEGIAQLGTRNASTRLGENHTDQDIWIYGPEYESAVQTIMNSPVDMVVRIVAAGNLVRGDEIRATIQLYPNRIIYRGGELIAARVYAPEGQGPAAEQAVVSFLRDVNEAASAKGILPDPIRGTVGVIEGAEFYGLVQELMAHTGNVILSAYAAADTDAMGPLRLRFKVESESGS
;
A
#
# COMPACT_ATOMS: atom_id res chain seq x y z
N THR A 1 11.70 21.56 13.32
CA THR A 1 12.52 22.70 12.84
C THR A 1 13.11 22.36 11.48
N ARG A 2 13.62 23.33 10.70
CA ARG A 2 14.19 23.06 9.37
C ARG A 2 15.31 22.03 9.44
N ASP A 3 16.24 22.22 10.38
CA ASP A 3 17.37 21.31 10.64
C ASP A 3 16.94 19.88 11.00
N GLU A 4 15.78 19.69 11.63
CA GLU A 4 15.23 18.35 11.91
C GLU A 4 14.68 17.69 10.64
N VAL A 5 14.00 18.45 9.78
CA VAL A 5 13.47 17.95 8.52
C VAL A 5 14.61 17.59 7.56
N GLU A 6 15.61 18.45 7.42
CA GLU A 6 16.76 18.22 6.56
C GLU A 6 17.55 16.98 7.01
N ARG A 7 17.86 16.85 8.31
CA ARG A 7 18.48 15.64 8.89
C ARG A 7 17.65 14.38 8.67
N GLY A 8 16.32 14.50 8.78
CA GLY A 8 15.39 13.40 8.50
C GLY A 8 15.48 12.93 7.05
N LEU A 9 15.42 13.86 6.09
CA LEU A 9 15.52 13.55 4.66
C LEU A 9 16.88 12.97 4.28
N GLU A 10 17.97 13.52 4.81
CA GLU A 10 19.32 12.99 4.62
C GLU A 10 19.43 11.56 5.16
N GLY A 11 18.87 11.29 6.34
CA GLY A 11 18.84 9.94 6.92
C GLY A 11 18.10 8.93 6.05
N ILE A 12 16.95 9.32 5.46
CA ILE A 12 16.20 8.44 4.55
C ILE A 12 16.99 8.21 3.25
N ALA A 13 17.64 9.23 2.70
CA ALA A 13 18.48 9.07 1.51
C ALA A 13 19.66 8.10 1.76
N GLN A 14 20.35 8.24 2.89
CA GLN A 14 21.43 7.32 3.28
C GLN A 14 20.95 5.87 3.50
N LEU A 15 19.74 5.69 4.05
CA LEU A 15 19.11 4.37 4.15
C LEU A 15 18.80 3.80 2.75
N GLY A 16 18.32 4.64 1.84
CA GLY A 16 18.10 4.29 0.43
C GLY A 16 19.37 3.79 -0.23
N THR A 17 20.49 4.52 -0.11
CA THR A 17 21.80 4.12 -0.63
C THR A 17 22.21 2.75 -0.10
N ARG A 18 22.16 2.53 1.22
CA ARG A 18 22.51 1.24 1.83
C ARG A 18 21.65 0.08 1.33
N ASN A 19 20.34 0.30 1.19
CA ASN A 19 19.42 -0.72 0.69
C ASN A 19 19.68 -1.05 -0.79
N ALA A 20 20.04 -0.06 -1.61
CA ALA A 20 20.45 -0.27 -2.99
C ALA A 20 21.76 -1.08 -3.07
N SER A 21 22.80 -0.70 -2.33
CA SER A 21 24.09 -1.40 -2.32
C SER A 21 23.95 -2.86 -1.88
N THR A 22 23.14 -3.12 -0.84
CA THR A 22 22.87 -4.49 -0.36
C THR A 22 22.22 -5.37 -1.42
N ARG A 23 21.28 -4.81 -2.21
CA ARG A 23 20.61 -5.55 -3.29
C ARG A 23 21.50 -5.76 -4.52
N LEU A 24 22.44 -4.86 -4.77
CA LEU A 24 23.38 -4.94 -5.89
C LEU A 24 24.57 -5.87 -5.61
N GLY A 25 24.81 -6.26 -4.35
CA GLY A 25 25.83 -7.23 -3.96
C GLY A 25 27.26 -6.67 -3.92
N GLU A 26 27.42 -5.36 -4.08
CA GLU A 26 28.70 -4.64 -4.03
C GLU A 26 28.58 -3.45 -3.07
N ASN A 27 29.63 -3.19 -2.27
CA ASN A 27 29.71 -2.04 -1.39
C ASN A 27 29.94 -0.76 -2.22
N HIS A 28 28.87 -0.20 -2.76
CA HIS A 28 28.89 1.14 -3.34
C HIS A 28 28.66 2.13 -2.21
N THR A 29 29.73 2.53 -1.52
CA THR A 29 29.73 3.70 -0.62
C THR A 29 29.69 5.02 -1.39
N ASP A 30 29.88 4.95 -2.72
CA ASP A 30 30.15 6.11 -3.57
C ASP A 30 28.97 6.44 -4.52
N GLN A 31 27.87 5.68 -4.47
CA GLN A 31 26.65 5.97 -5.23
C GLN A 31 25.64 6.68 -4.32
N ASP A 32 25.80 8.00 -4.21
CA ASP A 32 24.84 8.81 -3.49
C ASP A 32 23.51 8.89 -4.27
N ILE A 33 22.41 8.82 -3.53
CA ILE A 33 21.10 9.17 -4.08
C ILE A 33 21.12 10.67 -4.36
N TRP A 34 21.02 11.03 -5.62
CA TRP A 34 20.93 12.41 -6.05
C TRP A 34 19.46 12.83 -6.15
N ILE A 35 19.11 13.89 -5.43
CA ILE A 35 17.79 14.52 -5.48
C ILE A 35 17.98 15.94 -6.01
N TYR A 36 17.11 16.37 -6.92
CA TYR A 36 17.19 17.70 -7.48
C TYR A 36 16.96 18.77 -6.40
N GLY A 37 17.89 19.71 -6.24
CA GLY A 37 17.87 20.71 -5.15
C GLY A 37 16.54 21.45 -4.97
N PRO A 38 15.90 21.98 -6.03
CA PRO A 38 14.58 22.59 -5.93
C PRO A 38 13.47 21.64 -5.46
N GLU A 39 13.54 20.36 -5.83
CA GLU A 39 12.60 19.35 -5.34
C GLU A 39 12.81 19.07 -3.85
N TYR A 40 14.07 18.97 -3.43
CA TYR A 40 14.43 18.84 -2.01
C TYR A 40 13.93 20.02 -1.18
N GLU A 41 14.19 21.26 -1.61
CA GLU A 41 13.73 22.46 -0.91
C GLU A 41 12.20 22.53 -0.85
N SER A 42 11.52 22.21 -1.95
CA SER A 42 10.06 22.13 -1.99
C SER A 42 9.52 21.11 -0.99
N ALA A 43 10.18 19.95 -0.87
CA ALA A 43 9.81 18.93 0.10
C ALA A 43 10.01 19.40 1.55
N VAL A 44 11.16 20.01 1.86
CA VAL A 44 11.44 20.61 3.18
C VAL A 44 10.36 21.63 3.54
N GLN A 45 10.05 22.55 2.63
CA GLN A 45 9.05 23.58 2.86
C GLN A 45 7.64 23.00 3.02
N THR A 46 7.30 21.95 2.27
CA THR A 46 6.01 21.26 2.39
C THR A 46 5.89 20.58 3.75
N ILE A 47 6.93 19.87 4.22
CA ILE A 47 6.93 19.21 5.53
C ILE A 47 6.84 20.24 6.66
N MET A 48 7.63 21.33 6.58
CA MET A 48 7.68 22.38 7.59
C MET A 48 6.34 23.11 7.80
N ASN A 49 5.55 23.27 6.73
CA ASN A 49 4.26 23.96 6.80
C ASN A 49 3.07 23.01 6.95
N SER A 50 3.31 21.70 6.96
CA SER A 50 2.23 20.73 7.12
C SER A 50 1.68 20.79 8.55
N PRO A 51 0.34 20.84 8.73
CA PRO A 51 -0.26 20.77 10.06
C PRO A 51 -0.29 19.35 10.64
N VAL A 52 0.16 18.36 9.86
CA VAL A 52 0.21 16.94 10.22
C VAL A 52 1.57 16.36 9.87
N ASP A 53 1.94 15.27 10.52
CA ASP A 53 3.13 14.51 10.14
C ASP A 53 3.04 14.06 8.67
N MET A 54 4.19 13.89 8.03
CA MET A 54 4.28 13.50 6.62
C MET A 54 5.02 12.17 6.49
N VAL A 55 4.49 11.28 5.66
CA VAL A 55 5.19 10.12 5.15
C VAL A 55 6.03 10.54 3.96
N VAL A 56 7.33 10.24 4.02
CA VAL A 56 8.30 10.53 2.96
C VAL A 56 8.67 9.23 2.27
N ARG A 57 8.56 9.21 0.95
CA ARG A 57 9.01 8.09 0.11
C ARG A 57 10.02 8.60 -0.91
N ILE A 58 11.22 8.00 -0.92
CA ILE A 58 12.25 8.25 -1.93
C ILE A 58 12.12 7.17 -3.01
N VAL A 59 11.93 7.58 -4.27
CA VAL A 59 11.72 6.67 -5.40
C VAL A 59 12.77 6.94 -6.46
N ALA A 60 13.44 5.90 -6.95
CA ALA A 60 14.35 6.04 -8.08
C ALA A 60 13.59 6.55 -9.31
N ALA A 61 14.12 7.59 -9.97
CA ALA A 61 13.49 8.24 -11.12
C ALA A 61 13.50 7.36 -12.38
N GLY A 62 14.24 6.25 -12.37
CA GLY A 62 14.31 5.30 -13.47
C GLY A 62 15.12 4.06 -13.09
N ASN A 63 15.21 3.12 -14.04
CA ASN A 63 16.06 1.94 -13.89
C ASN A 63 17.54 2.36 -13.85
N LEU A 64 18.26 1.84 -12.87
CA LEU A 64 19.68 2.15 -12.70
C LEU A 64 20.51 1.43 -13.77
N VAL A 65 21.28 2.19 -14.55
CA VAL A 65 22.35 1.66 -15.38
C VAL A 65 23.63 1.67 -14.54
N ARG A 66 24.41 0.59 -14.62
CA ARG A 66 25.64 0.43 -13.84
C ARG A 66 26.60 1.60 -14.13
N GLY A 67 26.96 2.35 -13.08
CA GLY A 67 27.95 3.43 -13.13
C GLY A 67 27.36 4.85 -13.03
N ASP A 68 26.04 5.01 -13.15
CA ASP A 68 25.36 6.30 -13.03
C ASP A 68 24.92 6.61 -11.58
N GLU A 69 24.76 7.90 -11.28
CA GLU A 69 24.14 8.36 -10.02
C GLU A 69 22.69 7.89 -9.92
N ILE A 70 22.26 7.52 -8.71
CA ILE A 70 20.87 7.15 -8.45
C ILE A 70 20.04 8.42 -8.34
N ARG A 71 19.45 8.86 -9.46
CA ARG A 71 18.48 9.95 -9.44
C ARG A 71 17.21 9.49 -8.75
N ALA A 72 16.76 10.23 -7.74
CA ALA A 72 15.53 9.94 -7.04
C ALA A 72 14.62 11.17 -6.92
N THR A 73 13.34 10.88 -6.74
CA THR A 73 12.29 11.86 -6.44
C THR A 73 11.77 11.66 -5.03
N ILE A 74 11.27 12.73 -4.43
CA ILE A 74 10.62 12.74 -3.12
C ILE A 74 9.11 12.78 -3.31
N GLN A 75 8.43 11.76 -2.79
CA GLN A 75 6.99 11.71 -2.68
C GLN A 75 6.57 11.98 -1.24
N LEU A 76 5.65 12.91 -1.05
CA LEU A 76 5.16 13.31 0.26
C LEU A 76 3.67 12.99 0.39
N TYR A 77 3.31 12.37 1.52
CA TYR A 77 1.93 12.01 1.82
C TYR A 77 1.58 12.45 3.24
N PRO A 78 0.41 13.08 3.48
CA PRO A 78 -0.04 13.37 4.83
C PRO A 78 -0.21 12.08 5.65
N ASN A 79 0.40 12.01 6.83
CA ASN A 79 0.21 10.92 7.76
C ASN A 79 -1.10 11.11 8.51
N ARG A 80 -2.15 10.45 8.01
CA ARG A 80 -3.49 10.48 8.59
C ARG A 80 -4.12 9.10 8.53
N ILE A 81 -5.09 8.88 9.40
CA ILE A 81 -5.95 7.71 9.35
C ILE A 81 -6.77 7.77 8.05
N ILE A 82 -6.60 6.75 7.21
CA ILE A 82 -7.29 6.59 5.92
C ILE A 82 -8.56 5.76 6.11
N TYR A 83 -8.51 4.71 6.94
CA TYR A 83 -9.68 3.92 7.32
C TYR A 83 -9.84 3.86 8.82
N ARG A 84 -11.08 3.98 9.30
CA ARG A 84 -11.43 3.69 10.69
C ARG A 84 -11.77 2.22 10.86
N GLY A 85 -11.58 1.67 12.06
CA GLY A 85 -12.01 0.32 12.39
C GLY A 85 -13.50 0.11 12.11
N GLY A 86 -13.82 -0.94 11.37
CA GLY A 86 -15.18 -1.27 10.93
C GLY A 86 -15.66 -0.53 9.69
N GLU A 87 -14.86 0.36 9.10
CA GLU A 87 -15.24 1.09 7.90
C GLU A 87 -15.29 0.17 6.67
N LEU A 88 -16.34 0.29 5.85
CA LEU A 88 -16.49 -0.46 4.61
C LEU A 88 -15.47 0.02 3.57
N ILE A 89 -14.77 -0.93 2.96
CA ILE A 89 -13.78 -0.67 1.89
C ILE A 89 -14.40 -0.95 0.53
N ALA A 90 -14.97 -2.14 0.35
CA ALA A 90 -15.63 -2.55 -0.88
C ALA A 90 -16.71 -3.60 -0.60
N ALA A 91 -17.73 -3.64 -1.45
CA ALA A 91 -18.74 -4.69 -1.48
C ALA A 91 -19.08 -5.06 -2.93
N ARG A 92 -19.30 -6.35 -3.19
CA ARG A 92 -19.65 -6.89 -4.51
C ARG A 92 -20.67 -8.02 -4.38
N VAL A 93 -21.59 -8.06 -5.33
CA VAL A 93 -22.53 -9.18 -5.48
C VAL A 93 -21.91 -10.24 -6.38
N TYR A 94 -21.98 -11.49 -5.96
CA TYR A 94 -21.55 -12.66 -6.72
C TYR A 94 -22.73 -13.59 -6.95
N ALA A 95 -22.93 -13.99 -8.21
CA ALA A 95 -23.91 -14.99 -8.59
C ALA A 95 -23.38 -16.40 -8.26
N PRO A 96 -24.25 -17.37 -7.94
CA PRO A 96 -23.86 -18.73 -7.56
C PRO A 96 -23.33 -19.58 -8.72
N GLU A 97 -23.37 -19.07 -9.95
CA GLU A 97 -22.93 -19.78 -11.15
C GLU A 97 -21.38 -19.87 -11.19
N GLY A 98 -20.83 -21.05 -10.91
CA GLY A 98 -19.39 -21.33 -11.08
C GLY A 98 -18.66 -22.09 -9.96
N GLN A 99 -19.33 -22.97 -9.20
CA GLN A 99 -18.70 -23.71 -8.11
C GLN A 99 -17.39 -24.43 -8.53
N GLY A 100 -16.32 -24.18 -7.77
CA GLY A 100 -14.95 -24.58 -8.10
C GLY A 100 -14.04 -23.37 -8.39
N PRO A 101 -13.19 -23.41 -9.45
CA PRO A 101 -12.23 -22.34 -9.78
C PRO A 101 -12.81 -20.92 -9.90
N ALA A 102 -14.12 -20.77 -10.17
CA ALA A 102 -14.72 -19.44 -10.27
C ALA A 102 -14.90 -18.74 -8.91
N ALA A 103 -15.08 -19.48 -7.82
CA ALA A 103 -15.12 -18.91 -6.47
C ALA A 103 -13.76 -18.35 -6.05
N GLU A 104 -12.68 -19.06 -6.37
CA GLU A 104 -11.31 -18.57 -6.17
C GLU A 104 -11.05 -17.31 -7.00
N GLN A 105 -11.40 -17.34 -8.30
CA GLN A 105 -11.28 -16.20 -9.19
C GLN A 105 -12.09 -14.99 -8.68
N ALA A 106 -13.29 -15.22 -8.14
CA ALA A 106 -14.13 -14.19 -7.55
C ALA A 106 -13.47 -13.53 -6.34
N VAL A 107 -12.90 -14.31 -5.41
CA VAL A 107 -12.18 -13.77 -4.25
C VAL A 107 -10.93 -13.01 -4.70
N VAL A 108 -10.16 -13.52 -5.66
CA VAL A 108 -8.99 -12.80 -6.21
C VAL A 108 -9.40 -11.47 -6.85
N SER A 109 -10.47 -11.47 -7.64
CA SER A 109 -11.03 -10.25 -8.22
C SER A 109 -11.49 -9.27 -7.15
N PHE A 110 -12.14 -9.76 -6.10
CA PHE A 110 -12.59 -8.93 -4.99
C PHE A 110 -11.43 -8.27 -4.25
N LEU A 111 -10.36 -9.02 -3.97
CA LEU A 111 -9.17 -8.51 -3.31
C LEU A 111 -8.46 -7.45 -4.14
N ARG A 112 -8.49 -7.57 -5.48
CA ARG A 112 -8.00 -6.52 -6.38
C ARG A 112 -8.84 -5.24 -6.25
N ASP A 113 -10.16 -5.35 -6.25
CA ASP A 113 -11.06 -4.20 -6.06
C ASP A 113 -10.82 -3.51 -4.71
N VAL A 114 -10.62 -4.29 -3.65
CA VAL A 114 -10.24 -3.78 -2.31
C VAL A 114 -8.90 -3.04 -2.37
N ASN A 115 -7.90 -3.59 -3.07
CA ASN A 115 -6.59 -2.95 -3.23
C ASN A 115 -6.67 -1.62 -3.99
N GLU A 116 -7.44 -1.59 -5.08
CA GLU A 116 -7.67 -0.39 -5.89
C GLU A 116 -8.42 0.68 -5.07
N ALA A 117 -9.48 0.31 -4.35
CA ALA A 117 -10.25 1.23 -3.50
C ALA A 117 -9.40 1.82 -2.36
N ALA A 118 -8.61 0.99 -1.69
CA ALA A 118 -7.74 1.45 -0.61
C ALA A 118 -6.59 2.33 -1.10
N SER A 119 -5.99 2.00 -2.24
CA SER A 119 -4.96 2.84 -2.88
C SER A 119 -5.52 4.21 -3.28
N ALA A 120 -6.71 4.23 -3.91
CA ALA A 120 -7.38 5.46 -4.31
C ALA A 120 -7.72 6.37 -3.13
N LYS A 121 -8.02 5.79 -1.95
CA LYS A 121 -8.28 6.54 -0.72
C LYS A 121 -7.00 7.05 -0.02
N GLY A 122 -5.83 6.53 -0.40
CA GLY A 122 -4.54 7.03 0.07
C GLY A 122 -3.73 6.06 0.93
N ILE A 123 -4.08 4.77 0.98
CA ILE A 123 -3.13 3.76 1.48
C ILE A 123 -2.00 3.62 0.46
N LEU A 124 -0.76 3.68 0.92
CA LEU A 124 0.41 3.51 0.07
C LEU A 124 0.64 2.02 -0.17
N PRO A 125 0.68 1.56 -1.43
CA PRO A 125 0.95 0.17 -1.72
C PRO A 125 2.38 -0.17 -1.32
N ASP A 126 2.59 -1.40 -0.87
CA ASP A 126 3.92 -1.95 -0.64
C ASP A 126 4.77 -1.80 -1.93
N PRO A 127 5.98 -1.22 -1.84
CA PRO A 127 6.76 -0.89 -3.04
C PRO A 127 7.31 -2.11 -3.78
N ILE A 128 7.28 -3.31 -3.16
CA ILE A 128 7.76 -4.56 -3.75
C ILE A 128 6.57 -5.36 -4.31
N ARG A 129 5.48 -5.47 -3.53
CA ARG A 129 4.33 -6.33 -3.82
C ARG A 129 3.20 -5.60 -4.54
N GLY A 130 3.13 -4.27 -4.44
CA GLY A 130 2.02 -3.47 -4.97
C GLY A 130 0.70 -3.64 -4.21
N THR A 131 0.73 -4.28 -3.04
CA THR A 131 -0.46 -4.57 -2.22
C THR A 131 -0.58 -3.57 -1.06
N VAL A 132 -1.78 -3.12 -0.75
CA VAL A 132 -2.08 -2.27 0.42
C VAL A 132 -2.33 -3.03 1.72
N GLY A 133 -2.58 -4.34 1.63
CA GLY A 133 -2.97 -5.18 2.77
C GLY A 133 -2.40 -6.58 2.67
N VAL A 134 -2.59 -7.35 3.74
CA VAL A 134 -2.17 -8.75 3.85
C VAL A 134 -3.37 -9.58 4.24
N ILE A 135 -3.60 -10.67 3.52
CA ILE A 135 -4.55 -11.73 3.86
C ILE A 135 -3.76 -13.02 4.10
N GLU A 136 -4.07 -13.73 5.17
CA GLU A 136 -3.46 -15.03 5.42
C GLU A 136 -4.07 -16.10 4.51
N GLY A 137 -3.29 -17.11 4.13
CA GLY A 137 -3.77 -18.18 3.24
C GLY A 137 -5.01 -18.90 3.79
N ALA A 138 -5.07 -19.11 5.11
CA ALA A 138 -6.24 -19.72 5.75
C ALA A 138 -7.51 -18.85 5.64
N GLU A 139 -7.38 -17.53 5.76
CA GLU A 139 -8.50 -16.60 5.60
C GLU A 139 -8.98 -16.55 4.15
N PHE A 140 -8.04 -16.56 3.18
CA PHE A 140 -8.35 -16.66 1.77
C PHE A 140 -9.15 -17.94 1.44
N TYR A 141 -8.66 -19.11 1.85
CA TYR A 141 -9.37 -20.37 1.58
C TYR A 141 -10.69 -20.47 2.33
N GLY A 142 -10.79 -19.88 3.53
CA GLY A 142 -12.05 -19.75 4.27
C GLY A 142 -13.10 -18.98 3.48
N LEU A 143 -12.75 -17.84 2.89
CA LEU A 143 -13.63 -17.06 2.02
C LEU A 143 -14.10 -17.85 0.80
N VAL A 144 -13.19 -18.57 0.15
CA VAL A 144 -13.54 -19.40 -1.02
C VAL A 144 -14.52 -20.49 -0.62
N GLN A 145 -14.32 -21.16 0.52
CA GLN A 145 -15.24 -22.18 1.02
C GLN A 145 -16.61 -21.63 1.40
N GLU A 146 -16.65 -20.48 2.09
CA GLU A 146 -17.88 -19.80 2.46
C GLU A 146 -18.67 -19.40 1.21
N LEU A 147 -18.01 -18.78 0.22
CA LEU A 147 -18.61 -18.41 -1.05
C LEU A 147 -19.22 -19.62 -1.80
N MET A 148 -18.52 -20.75 -1.82
CA MET A 148 -19.02 -21.99 -2.45
C MET A 148 -20.20 -22.62 -1.73
N ALA A 149 -20.36 -22.37 -0.42
CA ALA A 149 -21.46 -22.93 0.37
C ALA A 149 -22.82 -22.26 0.07
N HIS A 150 -22.83 -21.08 -0.54
CA HIS A 150 -24.05 -20.39 -0.91
C HIS A 150 -24.56 -20.83 -2.29
N THR A 151 -25.88 -21.04 -2.39
CA THR A 151 -26.56 -21.44 -3.63
C THR A 151 -27.33 -20.30 -4.31
N GLY A 152 -27.39 -19.14 -3.66
CA GLY A 152 -28.01 -17.92 -4.17
C GLY A 152 -26.99 -16.79 -4.28
N ASN A 153 -27.39 -15.64 -4.81
CA ASN A 153 -26.53 -14.47 -4.87
C ASN A 153 -26.04 -14.10 -3.47
N VAL A 154 -24.76 -13.74 -3.37
CA VAL A 154 -24.16 -13.27 -2.12
C VAL A 154 -23.50 -11.92 -2.28
N ILE A 155 -23.48 -11.16 -1.19
CA ILE A 155 -22.72 -9.93 -1.04
C ILE A 155 -21.45 -10.28 -0.27
N LEU A 156 -20.31 -10.14 -0.92
CA LEU A 156 -19.00 -10.19 -0.28
C LEU A 156 -18.56 -8.76 0.03
N SER A 157 -18.33 -8.47 1.32
CA SER A 157 -17.92 -7.16 1.81
C SER A 157 -16.60 -7.23 2.56
N ALA A 158 -15.75 -6.21 2.40
CA ALA A 158 -14.50 -6.03 3.12
C ALA A 158 -14.57 -4.77 3.98
N TYR A 159 -14.16 -4.90 5.23
CA TYR A 159 -14.07 -3.82 6.20
C TYR A 159 -12.65 -3.69 6.72
N ALA A 160 -12.25 -2.49 7.11
CA ALA A 160 -11.02 -2.29 7.85
C ALA A 160 -11.17 -2.93 9.25
N ALA A 161 -10.24 -3.78 9.66
CA ALA A 161 -10.29 -4.44 10.96
C ALA A 161 -9.96 -3.48 12.11
N ALA A 162 -9.20 -2.42 11.83
CA ALA A 162 -8.79 -1.38 12.78
C ALA A 162 -8.50 -0.06 12.05
N ASP A 163 -8.28 1.00 12.82
CA ASP A 163 -7.77 2.27 12.29
C ASP A 163 -6.45 2.00 11.53
N THR A 164 -6.37 2.49 10.30
CA THR A 164 -5.22 2.28 9.40
C THR A 164 -4.83 3.60 8.77
N ASP A 165 -3.55 3.97 8.89
CA ASP A 165 -2.97 5.14 8.25
C ASP A 165 -2.44 4.84 6.83
N ALA A 166 -1.87 5.85 6.18
CA ALA A 166 -1.34 5.73 4.83
C ALA A 166 -0.22 4.68 4.66
N MET A 167 0.51 4.31 5.72
CA MET A 167 1.61 3.35 5.64
C MET A 167 1.13 1.89 5.73
N GLY A 168 -0.04 1.65 6.30
CA GLY A 168 -0.59 0.31 6.45
C GLY A 168 0.23 -0.60 7.41
N PRO A 169 0.10 -1.93 7.31
CA PRO A 169 -0.73 -2.66 6.36
C PRO A 169 -2.22 -2.59 6.70
N LEU A 170 -3.07 -2.48 5.67
CA LEU A 170 -4.52 -2.56 5.84
C LEU A 170 -4.94 -3.98 6.19
N ARG A 171 -5.37 -4.18 7.44
CA ARG A 171 -5.96 -5.45 7.90
C ARG A 171 -7.43 -5.49 7.53
N LEU A 172 -7.83 -6.59 6.91
CA LEU A 172 -9.20 -6.76 6.41
C LEU A 172 -10.00 -7.65 7.35
N ARG A 173 -11.31 -7.41 7.37
CA ARG A 173 -12.30 -8.34 7.89
C ARG A 173 -13.37 -8.50 6.84
N PHE A 174 -13.70 -9.74 6.52
CA PHE A 174 -14.68 -10.04 5.47
C PHE A 174 -16.03 -10.42 6.06
N LYS A 175 -17.08 -10.24 5.26
CA LYS A 175 -18.44 -10.69 5.56
C LYS A 175 -19.07 -11.20 4.27
N VAL A 176 -19.63 -12.40 4.31
CA VAL A 176 -20.42 -12.99 3.22
C VAL A 176 -21.87 -13.05 3.69
N GLU A 177 -22.79 -12.50 2.90
CA GLU A 177 -24.21 -12.48 3.22
C GLU A 177 -25.02 -12.88 2.00
N SER A 178 -26.12 -13.61 2.18
CA SER A 178 -27.08 -13.81 1.09
C SER A 178 -27.70 -12.47 0.70
N GLU A 179 -27.79 -12.17 -0.59
CA GLU A 179 -28.37 -10.92 -1.11
C GLU A 179 -29.84 -10.72 -0.66
N SER A 180 -30.52 -11.82 -0.32
CA SER A 180 -31.92 -11.85 0.13
C SER A 180 -32.13 -11.67 1.64
N GLY A 181 -31.06 -11.51 2.44
CA GLY A 181 -31.15 -11.47 3.90
C GLY A 181 -30.85 -10.08 4.48
N SER A 182 -31.89 -9.38 4.95
CA SER A 182 -31.82 -8.28 5.92
C SER A 182 -32.37 -8.75 7.27
#